data_AF-A0A1J5RNG2-F1
#
_entry.id   AF-A0A1J5RNG2-F1
#
_cell.length_a   1.000
_cell.length_b   1.000
_cell.length_c   1.000
_cell.angle_alpha   90.00
_cell.angle_beta   90.00
_cell.angle_gamma   90.00
#
_symmetry.space_group_name_H-M   'P 1'
#
loop_
_entity.id
_entity.type
_entity.pdbx_description
1 polymer ?
#
loop_
_entity_poly.entity_id
_entity_poly.type
_entity_poly.pdbx_seq_one_letter_code
_entity_poly.pdbx_strand_id
1 'polypeptide(L)'
;MAGINRPVWVLRSGRWEDSATHSQTHLTVSDNHRLILLFSVSCRQGLSMTIAAAWVRTLENRAEELIICSDSRLSNGKRFDHCQKTFRFARSDAVICFAGGTDWAYPMIVAAINAADIHLPSQTRALGLAKFKSHVVNILNQMQREVHNFARGENVPNVTFLFGGYDWWNKCFRIWRIHFDELSKQFKCDERTGSNKFGGLGKIEFAGDTEWTSAFRNNLKKLAQSRYGMDMKHPDAAKFDMEPFEIIRDLLRGANAGDSIGGAPQAVKVYQYLNSADVGIFWPSVSSGRLFLAGRPLLEYESATVKSVLDPESLNSTWSSGSTADAIAQIQKASEIDRRRTADENPIAPEIPD
;
A
#
# COMPACT_ATOMS: atom_id res chain seq x y z
N MET A 1 -0.03 41.47 -10.99
CA MET A 1 1.35 41.34 -11.52
C MET A 1 2.29 41.26 -10.32
N ALA A 2 2.78 40.08 -9.97
CA ALA A 2 3.70 39.88 -8.85
C ALA A 2 5.02 39.35 -9.40
N GLY A 3 6.11 40.04 -9.09
CA GLY A 3 7.45 39.85 -9.63
C GLY A 3 8.19 38.66 -9.02
N ILE A 4 8.98 37.98 -9.85
CA ILE A 4 9.84 36.86 -9.49
C ILE A 4 11.13 37.42 -8.89
N ASN A 5 11.43 37.05 -7.64
CA ASN A 5 12.69 37.36 -6.97
C ASN A 5 13.79 36.42 -7.52
N ARG A 6 14.86 36.96 -8.11
CA ARG A 6 16.04 36.20 -8.54
C ARG A 6 17.21 36.50 -7.58
N PRO A 7 18.02 35.50 -7.19
CA PRO A 7 19.20 35.74 -6.36
C PRO A 7 20.25 36.55 -7.14
N VAL A 8 20.84 37.55 -6.46
CA VAL A 8 21.91 38.41 -6.97
C VAL A 8 23.23 37.92 -6.38
N TRP A 9 24.18 37.58 -7.23
CA TRP A 9 25.52 37.17 -6.82
C TRP A 9 26.51 38.32 -7.04
N VAL A 10 27.37 38.60 -6.06
CA VAL A 10 28.38 39.66 -6.12
C VAL A 10 29.77 39.03 -6.06
N LEU A 11 30.63 39.37 -7.03
CA LEU A 11 32.02 38.90 -7.09
C LEU A 11 32.90 39.83 -6.24
N ARG A 12 33.57 39.30 -5.21
CA ARG A 12 34.66 39.98 -4.50
C ARG A 12 35.90 39.09 -4.48
N SER A 13 37.05 39.65 -4.85
CA SER A 13 38.37 39.02 -4.73
C SER A 13 38.46 37.57 -5.26
N GLY A 14 37.89 37.32 -6.45
CA GLY A 14 37.99 36.01 -7.13
C GLY A 14 37.22 34.86 -6.48
N ARG A 15 36.30 35.12 -5.53
CA ARG A 15 35.38 34.12 -4.98
C ARG A 15 33.93 34.59 -5.09
N TRP A 16 33.04 33.63 -5.39
CA TRP A 16 31.60 33.80 -5.30
C TRP A 16 31.15 33.34 -3.92
N GLU A 17 30.51 34.20 -3.15
CA GLU A 17 29.93 33.86 -1.84
C GLU A 17 28.40 33.94 -1.92
N ASP A 18 27.74 32.92 -1.35
CA ASP A 18 26.29 32.91 -1.13
C ASP A 18 26.01 33.52 0.24
N SER A 19 25.11 34.48 0.34
CA SER A 19 24.86 35.19 1.60
C SER A 19 24.06 34.38 2.64
N ALA A 20 23.87 33.06 2.46
CA ALA A 20 23.00 32.26 3.32
C ALA A 20 23.58 30.99 3.95
N THR A 21 24.74 30.44 3.55
CA THR A 21 25.31 29.25 4.23
C THR A 21 26.84 29.17 4.13
N HIS A 22 27.50 28.98 5.28
CA HIS A 22 28.94 28.70 5.35
C HIS A 22 29.21 27.24 4.95
N SER A 23 29.63 27.02 3.70
CA SER A 23 30.40 25.82 3.35
C SER A 23 31.45 26.19 2.30
N GLN A 24 32.72 25.90 2.59
CA GLN A 24 33.85 26.16 1.69
C GLN A 24 34.20 24.90 0.91
N THR A 25 34.39 25.02 -0.41
CA THR A 25 34.95 23.97 -1.25
C THR A 25 36.08 24.53 -2.10
N HIS A 26 37.25 23.90 -2.03
CA HIS A 26 38.44 24.22 -2.83
C HIS A 26 38.35 23.59 -4.22
N LEU A 27 38.61 24.37 -5.28
CA LEU A 27 38.85 23.88 -6.65
C LEU A 27 40.02 24.67 -7.27
N THR A 28 41.02 23.95 -7.79
CA THR A 28 42.11 24.45 -8.61
C THR A 28 41.69 24.53 -10.08
N VAL A 29 42.02 25.64 -10.74
CA VAL A 29 41.67 25.92 -12.15
C VAL A 29 42.88 25.62 -13.04
N SER A 30 42.64 24.96 -14.18
CA SER A 30 43.55 24.97 -15.34
C SER A 30 42.75 25.32 -16.59
N ASP A 31 43.34 26.19 -17.41
CA ASP A 31 42.73 27.01 -18.45
C ASP A 31 42.19 26.28 -19.68
N ASN A 32 41.27 26.98 -20.34
CA ASN A 32 40.89 26.88 -21.75
C ASN A 32 40.14 25.62 -22.20
N HIS A 33 38.83 25.61 -21.95
CA HIS A 33 37.77 25.51 -22.98
C HIS A 33 36.44 25.85 -22.30
N ARG A 34 35.57 26.63 -22.95
CA ARG A 34 34.24 26.98 -22.45
C ARG A 34 33.39 25.71 -22.25
N LEU A 35 33.46 25.10 -21.07
CA LEU A 35 32.47 24.17 -20.57
C LEU A 35 31.40 25.00 -19.85
N ILE A 36 30.29 25.28 -20.52
CA ILE A 36 29.07 25.66 -19.81
C ILE A 36 28.55 24.36 -19.18
N LEU A 37 28.97 24.10 -17.95
CA LEU A 37 28.32 23.13 -17.08
C LEU A 37 26.96 23.72 -16.70
N LEU A 38 25.97 23.50 -17.56
CA LEU A 38 24.58 23.48 -17.13
C LEU A 38 24.48 22.33 -16.12
N PHE A 39 24.66 22.65 -14.85
CA PHE A 39 24.11 21.86 -13.77
C PHE A 39 22.60 21.94 -13.91
N SER A 40 22.07 21.08 -14.79
CA SER A 40 20.76 20.51 -14.58
C SER A 40 20.89 19.79 -13.25
N VAL A 41 20.50 20.47 -12.17
CA VAL A 41 19.93 19.76 -11.04
C VAL A 41 18.76 19.03 -11.66
N SER A 42 19.01 17.80 -12.14
CA SER A 42 17.98 16.82 -12.35
C SER A 42 17.44 16.61 -10.95
N CYS A 43 16.47 17.44 -10.61
CA CYS A 43 15.52 17.16 -9.58
C CYS A 43 14.89 15.86 -10.09
N ARG A 44 15.47 14.72 -9.71
CA ARG A 44 14.70 13.50 -9.55
C ARG A 44 13.73 13.84 -8.43
N GLN A 45 12.70 14.63 -8.75
CA GLN A 45 11.47 14.64 -8.00
C GLN A 45 10.95 13.23 -8.21
N GLY A 46 11.37 12.34 -7.31
CA GLY A 46 10.77 11.03 -7.17
C GLY A 46 9.33 11.27 -6.75
N LEU A 47 8.46 11.48 -7.74
CA LEU A 47 7.02 11.39 -7.63
C LEU A 47 6.67 9.91 -7.44
N SER A 48 7.05 9.35 -6.31
CA SER A 48 6.41 8.16 -5.77
C SER A 48 5.86 8.59 -4.43
N MET A 49 4.58 8.31 -4.17
CA MET A 49 3.83 8.98 -3.10
C MET A 49 2.83 8.07 -2.41
N THR A 50 3.27 6.86 -2.08
CA THR A 50 2.34 5.80 -1.68
C THR A 50 3.05 4.74 -0.86
N ILE A 51 2.30 4.06 0.00
CA ILE A 51 2.71 2.79 0.58
C ILE A 51 1.62 1.75 0.35
N ALA A 52 2.01 0.59 -0.17
CA ALA A 52 1.12 -0.54 -0.37
C ALA A 52 1.78 -1.83 0.14
N ALA A 53 1.01 -2.70 0.77
CA ALA A 53 1.45 -4.01 1.24
C ALA A 53 0.39 -5.08 0.93
N ALA A 54 0.86 -6.28 0.59
CA ALA A 54 0.05 -7.46 0.35
C ALA A 54 0.62 -8.62 1.15
N TRP A 55 -0.19 -9.32 1.94
CA TRP A 55 0.26 -10.47 2.72
C TRP A 55 -0.82 -11.54 2.88
N VAL A 56 -0.38 -12.76 3.12
CA VAL A 56 -1.28 -13.86 3.48
C VAL A 56 -1.36 -13.93 5.00
N ARG A 57 -2.58 -13.81 5.50
CA ARG A 57 -2.94 -13.95 6.90
C ARG A 57 -3.46 -15.36 7.16
N THR A 58 -3.06 -15.97 8.28
CA THR A 58 -3.61 -17.25 8.75
C THR A 58 -4.42 -17.02 10.02
N LEU A 59 -5.69 -17.40 9.99
CA LEU A 59 -6.62 -17.30 11.13
C LEU A 59 -6.43 -18.48 12.10
N GLU A 60 -6.99 -18.38 13.31
CA GLU A 60 -6.94 -19.43 14.34
C GLU A 60 -7.49 -20.78 13.85
N ASN A 61 -8.54 -20.74 13.04
CA ASN A 61 -9.14 -21.93 12.43
C ASN A 61 -8.32 -22.50 11.24
N ARG A 62 -7.09 -21.99 11.04
CA ARG A 62 -6.16 -22.31 9.95
C ARG A 62 -6.66 -21.93 8.55
N ALA A 63 -7.79 -21.24 8.44
CA ALA A 63 -8.18 -20.63 7.18
C ALA A 63 -7.21 -19.48 6.85
N GLU A 64 -6.97 -19.29 5.56
CA GLU A 64 -6.08 -18.22 5.10
C GLU A 64 -6.89 -17.15 4.35
N GLU A 65 -6.43 -15.91 4.43
CA GLU A 65 -6.92 -14.80 3.61
C GLU A 65 -5.75 -13.98 3.07
N LEU A 66 -5.88 -13.47 1.85
CA LEU A 66 -4.95 -12.48 1.31
C LEU A 66 -5.50 -11.09 1.62
N ILE A 67 -4.67 -10.25 2.22
CA ILE A 67 -4.99 -8.85 2.49
C ILE A 67 -4.06 -7.99 1.63
N ILE A 68 -4.65 -7.02 0.92
CA ILE A 68 -3.92 -5.91 0.29
C ILE A 68 -4.35 -4.63 0.97
N CYS A 69 -3.40 -3.81 1.40
CA CYS A 69 -3.65 -2.54 2.07
C CYS A 69 -2.76 -1.43 1.50
N SER A 70 -3.29 -0.21 1.45
CA SER A 70 -2.59 0.98 1.00
C SER A 70 -3.08 2.21 1.77
N ASP A 71 -2.32 3.31 1.70
CA ASP A 71 -2.81 4.65 2.09
C ASP A 71 -3.81 5.21 1.06
N SER A 72 -4.44 6.37 1.32
CA SER A 72 -5.42 6.99 0.41
C SER A 72 -5.02 8.37 -0.11
N ARG A 73 -3.77 8.82 0.13
CA ARG A 73 -3.29 10.13 -0.31
C ARG A 73 -2.75 10.13 -1.74
N LEU A 74 -3.17 11.07 -2.57
CA LEU A 74 -2.45 11.45 -3.79
C LEU A 74 -1.92 12.87 -3.65
N SER A 75 -0.65 13.07 -4.03
CA SER A 75 0.06 14.33 -3.80
C SER A 75 0.66 14.93 -5.08
N ASN A 76 -0.09 15.01 -6.20
CA ASN A 76 0.42 15.56 -7.47
C ASN A 76 -0.07 17.00 -7.69
N GLY A 77 0.70 17.99 -7.23
CA GLY A 77 0.34 19.42 -7.28
C GLY A 77 -0.81 19.83 -6.35
N LYS A 78 -1.59 18.86 -5.86
CA LYS A 78 -2.66 18.96 -4.86
C LYS A 78 -2.58 17.71 -3.98
N ARG A 79 -3.09 17.81 -2.75
CA ARG A 79 -3.19 16.67 -1.83
C ARG A 79 -4.65 16.26 -1.68
N PHE A 80 -4.94 15.00 -1.98
CA PHE A 80 -6.25 14.39 -1.82
C PHE A 80 -6.14 13.16 -0.93
N ASP A 81 -6.77 13.18 0.24
CA ASP A 81 -6.66 12.11 1.25
C ASP A 81 -7.74 11.02 1.10
N HIS A 82 -8.46 11.01 -0.03
CA HIS A 82 -9.63 10.15 -0.25
C HIS A 82 -9.60 9.40 -1.59
N CYS A 83 -8.41 9.01 -2.04
CA CYS A 83 -8.22 8.39 -3.34
C CYS A 83 -8.02 6.87 -3.25
N GLN A 84 -8.77 6.15 -4.08
CA GLN A 84 -8.71 4.69 -4.16
C GLN A 84 -7.41 4.21 -4.82
N LYS A 85 -6.70 3.30 -4.17
CA LYS A 85 -5.48 2.64 -4.65
C LYS A 85 -5.60 1.12 -4.70
N THR A 86 -6.64 0.54 -4.10
CA THR A 86 -6.93 -0.89 -4.12
C THR A 86 -8.17 -1.18 -4.96
N PHE A 87 -8.09 -2.18 -5.84
CA PHE A 87 -9.14 -2.52 -6.81
C PHE A 87 -9.37 -4.02 -6.87
N ARG A 88 -10.63 -4.39 -7.11
CA ARG A 88 -11.08 -5.76 -7.32
C ARG A 88 -11.36 -6.00 -8.80
N PHE A 89 -11.16 -7.23 -9.25
CA PHE A 89 -11.63 -7.68 -10.56
C PHE A 89 -12.99 -8.38 -10.43
N ALA A 90 -13.82 -8.38 -11.48
CA ALA A 90 -15.16 -9.02 -11.43
C ALA A 90 -15.11 -10.53 -11.14
N ARG A 91 -13.99 -11.20 -11.47
CA ARG A 91 -13.76 -12.61 -11.13
C ARG A 91 -13.69 -12.89 -9.62
N SER A 92 -13.65 -11.86 -8.77
CA SER A 92 -13.72 -11.87 -7.30
C SER A 92 -12.64 -12.65 -6.54
N ASP A 93 -11.80 -13.46 -7.18
CA ASP A 93 -10.66 -14.18 -6.59
C ASP A 93 -9.33 -13.45 -6.82
N ALA A 94 -9.35 -12.25 -7.41
CA ALA A 94 -8.16 -11.46 -7.75
C ALA A 94 -8.34 -9.98 -7.46
N VAL A 95 -7.23 -9.34 -7.08
CA VAL A 95 -7.15 -7.93 -6.67
C VAL A 95 -5.85 -7.31 -7.16
N ILE A 96 -5.86 -5.98 -7.34
CA ILE A 96 -4.68 -5.20 -7.70
C ILE A 96 -4.64 -3.91 -6.88
N CYS A 97 -3.46 -3.51 -6.44
CA CYS A 97 -3.23 -2.16 -5.95
C CYS A 97 -1.97 -1.59 -6.60
N PHE A 98 -1.78 -0.28 -6.44
CA PHE A 98 -0.59 0.39 -6.96
C PHE A 98 0.11 1.24 -5.91
N ALA A 99 1.39 1.46 -6.19
CA ALA A 99 2.23 2.41 -5.51
C ALA A 99 3.07 3.18 -6.56
N GLY A 100 3.07 4.51 -6.50
CA GLY A 100 3.79 5.38 -7.43
C GLY A 100 2.89 6.40 -8.16
N GLY A 101 3.27 6.72 -9.39
CA GLY A 101 2.64 7.71 -10.27
C GLY A 101 1.20 7.33 -10.67
N THR A 102 0.28 8.23 -10.36
CA THR A 102 -1.17 8.05 -10.59
C THR A 102 -1.56 8.21 -12.04
N ASP A 103 -0.81 9.04 -12.76
CA ASP A 103 -0.90 9.30 -14.19
C ASP A 103 -0.78 8.00 -15.01
N TRP A 104 0.12 7.11 -14.61
CA TRP A 104 0.25 5.79 -15.18
C TRP A 104 -0.72 4.79 -14.55
N ALA A 105 -0.86 4.81 -13.21
CA ALA A 105 -1.58 3.77 -12.49
C ALA A 105 -3.08 3.69 -12.83
N TYR A 106 -3.80 4.82 -12.79
CA TYR A 106 -5.26 4.80 -12.95
C TYR A 106 -5.70 4.37 -14.36
N PRO A 107 -5.18 4.95 -15.46
CA PRO A 107 -5.58 4.51 -16.80
C PRO A 107 -5.29 3.02 -17.02
N MET A 108 -4.14 2.55 -16.54
CA MET A 108 -3.71 1.16 -16.65
C MET A 108 -4.61 0.19 -15.87
N ILE A 109 -4.95 0.52 -14.62
CA ILE A 109 -5.84 -0.32 -13.80
C ILE A 109 -7.25 -0.35 -14.40
N VAL A 110 -7.79 0.80 -14.80
CA VAL A 110 -9.13 0.89 -15.39
C VAL A 110 -9.20 0.02 -16.65
N ALA A 111 -8.21 0.12 -17.55
CA ALA A 111 -8.17 -0.73 -18.73
C ALA A 111 -8.00 -2.21 -18.40
N ALA A 112 -7.16 -2.55 -17.40
CA ALA A 112 -6.98 -3.94 -16.98
C ALA A 112 -8.27 -4.54 -16.41
N ILE A 113 -9.02 -3.79 -15.61
CA ILE A 113 -10.33 -4.22 -15.07
C ILE A 113 -11.32 -4.39 -16.22
N ASN A 114 -11.47 -3.39 -17.09
CA ASN A 114 -12.40 -3.46 -18.22
C ASN A 114 -12.08 -4.62 -19.17
N ALA A 115 -10.80 -4.82 -19.49
CA ALA A 115 -10.37 -5.92 -20.35
C ALA A 115 -10.60 -7.30 -19.68
N ALA A 116 -10.39 -7.41 -18.37
CA ALA A 116 -10.70 -8.62 -17.61
C ALA A 116 -12.21 -8.92 -17.60
N ASP A 117 -13.06 -7.89 -17.56
CA ASP A 117 -14.51 -8.03 -17.52
C ASP A 117 -15.09 -8.38 -18.90
N ILE A 118 -14.51 -7.85 -19.98
CA ILE A 118 -14.90 -8.18 -21.36
C ILE A 118 -14.41 -9.58 -21.77
N HIS A 119 -13.25 -10.01 -21.27
CA HIS A 119 -12.68 -11.32 -21.62
C HIS A 119 -13.34 -12.46 -20.82
N LEU A 120 -14.34 -13.12 -21.40
CA LEU A 120 -15.12 -14.17 -20.74
C LEU A 120 -14.29 -15.24 -19.98
N PRO A 121 -13.15 -15.75 -20.48
CA PRO A 121 -12.30 -16.67 -19.73
C PRO A 121 -11.70 -16.09 -18.44
N SER A 122 -11.41 -14.78 -18.43
CA SER A 122 -10.97 -14.06 -17.22
C SER A 122 -12.09 -13.98 -16.20
N GLN A 123 -13.30 -13.59 -16.64
CA GLN A 123 -14.48 -13.43 -15.78
C GLN A 123 -14.96 -14.75 -15.16
N THR A 124 -15.06 -15.80 -15.97
CA THR A 124 -15.55 -17.12 -15.55
C THR A 124 -14.53 -17.95 -14.76
N ARG A 125 -13.32 -17.42 -14.56
CA ARG A 125 -12.17 -18.14 -13.96
C ARG A 125 -11.75 -19.40 -14.72
N ALA A 126 -12.20 -19.58 -15.97
CA ALA A 126 -11.65 -20.60 -16.87
C ALA A 126 -10.15 -20.38 -17.10
N LEU A 127 -9.71 -19.11 -17.04
CA LEU A 127 -8.31 -18.73 -16.98
C LEU A 127 -7.78 -18.80 -15.54
N GLY A 128 -6.86 -19.74 -15.29
CA GLY A 128 -6.13 -19.83 -14.02
C GLY A 128 -5.41 -18.55 -13.62
N LEU A 129 -5.23 -18.34 -12.32
CA LEU A 129 -4.76 -17.06 -11.78
C LEU A 129 -3.42 -16.62 -12.38
N ALA A 130 -2.47 -17.54 -12.60
CA ALA A 130 -1.21 -17.24 -13.26
C ALA A 130 -1.36 -16.79 -14.72
N LYS A 131 -2.28 -17.41 -15.48
CA LYS A 131 -2.55 -17.01 -16.86
C LYS A 131 -3.28 -15.66 -16.88
N PHE A 132 -4.19 -15.44 -15.95
CA PHE A 132 -4.88 -14.16 -15.78
C PHE A 132 -3.91 -13.02 -15.42
N LYS A 133 -2.97 -13.25 -14.50
CA LYS A 133 -1.84 -12.34 -14.25
C LYS A 133 -1.06 -12.01 -15.52
N SER A 134 -0.78 -13.00 -16.38
CA SER A 134 -0.10 -12.73 -17.65
C SER A 134 -0.95 -11.91 -18.60
N HIS A 135 -2.27 -12.14 -18.65
CA HIS A 135 -3.19 -11.30 -19.40
C HIS A 135 -3.19 -9.85 -18.91
N VAL A 136 -3.27 -9.63 -17.59
CA VAL A 136 -3.16 -8.29 -16.97
C VAL A 136 -1.85 -7.61 -17.37
N VAL A 137 -0.71 -8.28 -17.20
CA VAL A 137 0.61 -7.72 -17.57
C VAL A 137 0.68 -7.37 -19.07
N ASN A 138 0.08 -8.19 -19.94
CA ASN A 138 0.03 -7.91 -21.37
C ASN A 138 -0.78 -6.64 -21.69
N ILE A 139 -1.88 -6.40 -20.97
CA ILE A 139 -2.68 -5.17 -21.10
C ILE A 139 -1.86 -3.96 -20.65
N LEU A 140 -1.18 -4.05 -19.50
CA LEU A 140 -0.30 -2.98 -19.01
C LEU A 140 0.80 -2.64 -20.03
N ASN A 141 1.44 -3.66 -20.60
CA ASN A 141 2.46 -3.50 -21.62
C ASN A 141 1.91 -2.96 -22.93
N GLN A 142 0.72 -3.37 -23.34
CA GLN A 142 0.05 -2.80 -24.51
C GLN A 142 -0.20 -1.32 -24.30
N MET A 143 -0.83 -0.94 -23.18
CA MET A 143 -1.10 0.46 -22.87
C MET A 143 0.16 1.32 -22.84
N GLN A 144 1.23 0.81 -22.24
CA GLN A 144 2.51 1.52 -22.18
C GLN A 144 3.06 1.80 -23.59
N ARG A 145 2.94 0.86 -24.53
CA ARG A 145 3.40 1.03 -25.91
C ARG A 145 2.56 2.03 -26.72
N GLU A 146 1.28 2.17 -26.38
CA GLU A 146 0.34 3.08 -27.07
C GLU A 146 0.44 4.54 -26.58
N VAL A 147 1.33 4.86 -25.63
CA VAL A 147 1.51 6.25 -25.22
C VAL A 147 2.38 6.98 -26.25
N HIS A 148 1.75 7.89 -27.00
CA HIS A 148 2.39 8.57 -28.13
C HIS A 148 3.19 9.83 -27.75
N ASN A 149 2.81 10.52 -26.66
CA ASN A 149 3.42 11.78 -26.25
C ASN A 149 3.69 11.79 -24.74
N PHE A 150 4.85 12.33 -24.35
CA PHE A 150 5.27 12.48 -22.96
C PHE A 150 5.65 13.93 -22.68
N ALA A 151 5.32 14.44 -21.50
CA ALA A 151 6.05 15.57 -20.98
C ALA A 151 7.52 15.17 -20.76
N ARG A 152 8.43 16.15 -20.83
CA ARG A 152 9.87 15.89 -20.75
C ARG A 152 10.21 15.19 -19.43
N GLY A 153 10.68 13.94 -19.52
CA GLY A 153 11.10 13.13 -18.37
C GLY A 153 10.01 12.21 -17.79
N GLU A 154 8.80 12.20 -18.36
CA GLU A 154 7.68 11.34 -17.90
C GLU A 154 7.50 10.06 -18.73
N ASN A 155 8.48 9.74 -19.58
CA ASN A 155 8.45 8.59 -20.48
C ASN A 155 8.74 7.23 -19.81
N VAL A 156 9.02 7.24 -18.50
CA VAL A 156 9.28 6.04 -17.71
C VAL A 156 8.15 5.89 -16.68
N PRO A 157 7.33 4.83 -16.76
CA PRO A 157 6.30 4.57 -15.77
C PRO A 157 6.90 4.38 -14.38
N ASN A 158 6.72 5.38 -13.51
CA ASN A 158 7.13 5.30 -12.12
C ASN A 158 6.01 4.67 -11.26
N VAL A 159 5.65 3.43 -11.56
CA VAL A 159 4.56 2.73 -10.87
C VAL A 159 4.94 1.27 -10.63
N THR A 160 4.61 0.79 -9.43
CA THR A 160 4.63 -0.63 -9.07
C THR A 160 3.23 -1.07 -8.72
N PHE A 161 2.77 -2.18 -9.28
CA PHE A 161 1.51 -2.80 -8.89
C PHE A 161 1.77 -4.01 -8.00
N LEU A 162 0.95 -4.19 -6.97
CA LEU A 162 0.84 -5.47 -6.27
C LEU A 162 -0.43 -6.15 -6.76
N PHE A 163 -0.27 -7.29 -7.40
CA PHE A 163 -1.36 -8.11 -7.90
C PHE A 163 -1.41 -9.39 -7.06
N GLY A 164 -2.60 -9.82 -6.66
CA GLY A 164 -2.72 -11.04 -5.87
C GLY A 164 -4.09 -11.66 -5.97
N GLY A 165 -4.20 -12.91 -5.53
CA GLY A 165 -5.44 -13.63 -5.53
C GLY A 165 -5.32 -15.05 -4.98
N TYR A 166 -6.43 -15.78 -5.02
CA TYR A 166 -6.48 -17.18 -4.64
C TYR A 166 -6.45 -18.07 -5.89
N ASP A 167 -5.38 -18.88 -6.02
CA ASP A 167 -5.21 -19.82 -7.12
C ASP A 167 -5.95 -21.12 -6.80
N TRP A 168 -7.17 -21.26 -7.31
CA TRP A 168 -8.04 -22.39 -6.96
C TRP A 168 -7.58 -23.73 -7.54
N TRP A 169 -6.70 -23.74 -8.54
CA TRP A 169 -6.08 -24.97 -9.04
C TRP A 169 -5.04 -25.49 -8.05
N ASN A 170 -4.18 -24.59 -7.57
CA ASN A 170 -3.09 -24.93 -6.64
C ASN A 170 -3.49 -24.81 -5.16
N LYS A 171 -4.73 -24.39 -4.88
CA LYS A 171 -5.29 -24.17 -3.53
C LYS A 171 -4.41 -23.28 -2.65
N CYS A 172 -3.87 -22.20 -3.22
CA CYS A 172 -2.97 -21.32 -2.49
C CYS A 172 -3.13 -19.85 -2.88
N PHE A 173 -2.79 -18.96 -1.95
CA PHE A 173 -2.68 -17.53 -2.26
C PHE A 173 -1.38 -17.21 -2.97
N ARG A 174 -1.46 -16.33 -3.96
CA ARG A 174 -0.32 -15.88 -4.76
C ARG A 174 -0.29 -14.35 -4.80
N ILE A 175 0.93 -13.82 -4.69
CA ILE A 175 1.20 -12.39 -4.67
C ILE A 175 2.30 -12.13 -5.70
N TRP A 176 2.09 -11.14 -6.55
CA TRP A 176 3.02 -10.73 -7.58
C TRP A 176 3.30 -9.24 -7.47
N ARG A 177 4.57 -8.89 -7.64
CA ARG A 177 5.02 -7.53 -7.87
C ARG A 177 5.14 -7.30 -9.36
N ILE A 178 4.42 -6.31 -9.88
CA ILE A 178 4.54 -5.88 -11.28
C ILE A 178 5.27 -4.54 -11.29
N HIS A 179 6.43 -4.48 -11.94
CA HIS A 179 7.27 -3.28 -11.98
C HIS A 179 7.74 -3.03 -13.41
N PHE A 180 7.93 -1.76 -13.77
CA PHE A 180 8.46 -1.41 -15.08
C PHE A 180 9.98 -1.66 -15.11
N ASP A 181 10.43 -2.47 -16.07
CA ASP A 181 11.85 -2.68 -16.30
C ASP A 181 12.35 -1.74 -17.41
N GLU A 182 13.17 -0.78 -17.03
CA GLU A 182 13.69 0.23 -17.96
C GLU A 182 14.58 -0.33 -19.06
N LEU A 183 15.20 -1.50 -18.83
CA LEU A 183 16.06 -2.14 -19.83
C LEU A 183 15.23 -2.80 -20.93
N SER A 184 14.24 -3.62 -20.56
CA SER A 184 13.37 -4.27 -21.55
C SER A 184 12.18 -3.41 -21.99
N LYS A 185 12.00 -2.21 -21.41
CA LYS A 185 10.90 -1.28 -21.68
C LYS A 185 9.52 -1.94 -21.58
N GLN A 186 9.34 -2.78 -20.57
CA GLN A 186 8.10 -3.48 -20.32
C GLN A 186 7.93 -3.74 -18.81
N PHE A 187 6.68 -3.85 -18.38
CA PHE A 187 6.33 -4.39 -17.08
C PHE A 187 6.73 -5.86 -16.99
N LYS A 188 7.57 -6.15 -16.00
CA LYS A 188 7.92 -7.48 -15.52
C LYS A 188 7.10 -7.83 -14.30
N CYS A 189 7.04 -9.11 -13.99
CA CYS A 189 6.18 -9.63 -12.93
C CYS A 189 6.93 -10.70 -12.16
N ASP A 190 7.18 -10.44 -10.88
CA ASP A 190 7.88 -11.34 -9.97
C ASP A 190 6.89 -11.92 -8.97
N GLU A 191 6.93 -13.24 -8.80
CA GLU A 191 6.08 -13.92 -7.83
C GLU A 191 6.74 -14.03 -6.46
N ARG A 192 5.93 -13.88 -5.42
CA ARG A 192 6.33 -14.16 -4.06
C ARG A 192 6.25 -15.65 -3.71
N THR A 193 7.40 -16.33 -3.76
CA THR A 193 7.50 -17.79 -3.56
C THR A 193 7.76 -18.26 -2.12
N GLY A 194 7.75 -17.36 -1.12
CA GLY A 194 7.62 -17.74 0.29
C GLY A 194 8.80 -17.44 1.22
N SER A 195 10.02 -17.21 0.73
CA SER A 195 11.13 -16.80 1.58
C SER A 195 11.21 -15.27 1.68
N ASN A 196 10.79 -14.72 2.80
CA ASN A 196 11.00 -13.30 3.13
C ASN A 196 12.17 -13.14 4.10
N LYS A 197 12.71 -11.93 4.17
CA LYS A 197 13.70 -11.57 5.20
C LYS A 197 13.10 -11.61 6.62
N PHE A 198 11.84 -12.02 6.76
CA PHE A 198 11.08 -12.19 7.99
C PHE A 198 10.86 -13.67 8.35
N GLY A 199 11.61 -14.61 7.76
CA GLY A 199 11.59 -16.02 8.15
C GLY A 199 10.34 -16.79 7.68
N GLY A 200 9.78 -17.59 8.59
CA GLY A 200 8.68 -18.54 8.33
C GLY A 200 7.27 -17.95 8.40
N LEU A 201 7.15 -16.62 8.60
CA LEU A 201 5.89 -15.90 8.82
C LEU A 201 4.93 -15.91 7.61
N GLY A 202 5.39 -16.33 6.44
CA GLY A 202 4.55 -16.46 5.25
C GLY A 202 4.79 -15.40 4.19
N LYS A 203 3.84 -15.25 3.25
CA LYS A 203 4.02 -14.42 2.07
C LYS A 203 3.68 -12.96 2.38
N ILE A 204 4.60 -12.06 2.07
CA ILE A 204 4.40 -10.60 2.08
C ILE A 204 5.17 -9.96 0.93
N GLU A 205 4.58 -8.95 0.32
CA GLU A 205 5.19 -8.04 -0.65
C GLU A 205 4.73 -6.61 -0.34
N PHE A 206 5.59 -5.62 -0.59
CA PHE A 206 5.25 -4.21 -0.41
C PHE A 206 5.93 -3.34 -1.44
N ALA A 207 5.26 -2.26 -1.80
CA ALA A 207 5.67 -1.30 -2.81
C ALA A 207 5.39 0.11 -2.32
N GLY A 208 6.13 1.07 -2.87
CA GLY A 208 6.08 2.46 -2.45
C GLY A 208 7.45 3.08 -2.36
N ASP A 209 7.49 4.23 -1.71
CA ASP A 209 8.67 5.08 -1.69
C ASP A 209 9.76 4.41 -0.86
N THR A 210 11.02 4.65 -1.21
CA THR A 210 12.13 3.98 -0.51
C THR A 210 12.16 4.31 0.98
N GLU A 211 11.80 5.54 1.35
CA GLU A 211 11.65 5.97 2.75
C GLU A 211 10.58 5.14 3.48
N TRP A 212 9.34 5.15 2.98
CA TRP A 212 8.21 4.46 3.61
C TRP A 212 8.35 2.95 3.60
N THR A 213 8.86 2.36 2.52
CA THR A 213 9.10 0.91 2.45
C THR A 213 10.23 0.47 3.36
N SER A 214 11.23 1.32 3.61
CA SER A 214 12.29 1.06 4.59
C SER A 214 11.78 1.20 6.01
N ALA A 215 11.02 2.25 6.31
CA ALA A 215 10.36 2.44 7.60
C ALA A 215 9.42 1.28 7.91
N PHE A 216 8.57 0.89 6.95
CA PHE A 216 7.66 -0.24 7.06
C PHE A 216 8.42 -1.54 7.35
N ARG A 217 9.46 -1.84 6.57
CA ARG A 217 10.26 -3.06 6.77
C ARG A 217 10.88 -3.10 8.17
N ASN A 218 11.44 -1.98 8.64
CA ASN A 218 12.10 -1.90 9.94
C ASN A 218 11.10 -2.02 11.09
N ASN A 219 9.95 -1.34 11.00
CA ASN A 219 8.92 -1.38 12.03
C ASN A 219 8.25 -2.76 12.08
N LEU A 220 7.97 -3.36 10.92
CA LEU A 220 7.44 -4.72 10.84
C LEU A 220 8.40 -5.73 11.44
N LYS A 221 9.71 -5.60 11.17
CA LYS A 221 10.72 -6.46 11.78
C LYS A 221 10.70 -6.33 13.30
N LYS A 222 10.69 -5.11 13.84
CA LYS A 222 10.64 -4.87 15.30
C LYS A 222 9.38 -5.47 15.93
N LEU A 223 8.21 -5.21 15.34
CA LEU A 223 6.93 -5.71 15.83
C LEU A 223 6.87 -7.24 15.81
N ALA A 224 7.31 -7.84 14.71
CA ALA A 224 7.33 -9.29 14.58
C ALA A 224 8.35 -9.93 15.53
N GLN A 225 9.50 -9.29 15.77
CA GLN A 225 10.47 -9.75 16.77
C GLN A 225 9.93 -9.64 18.20
N SER A 226 9.13 -8.61 18.51
CA SER A 226 8.48 -8.51 19.82
C SER A 226 7.38 -9.54 20.05
N ARG A 227 6.68 -9.99 18.99
CA ARG A 227 5.60 -10.98 19.08
C ARG A 227 6.09 -12.42 19.05
N TYR A 228 7.06 -12.72 18.18
CA TYR A 228 7.48 -14.10 17.88
C TYR A 228 8.92 -14.40 18.30
N GLY A 229 9.63 -13.43 18.88
CA GLY A 229 11.03 -13.56 19.28
C GLY A 229 12.02 -13.20 18.17
N MET A 230 13.31 -13.18 18.53
CA MET A 230 14.40 -12.79 17.61
C MET A 230 14.58 -13.78 16.45
N ASP A 231 14.30 -15.06 16.70
CA ASP A 231 14.32 -16.10 15.69
C ASP A 231 12.94 -16.31 15.09
N MET A 232 12.61 -15.48 14.12
CA MET A 232 11.34 -15.49 13.38
C MET A 232 11.17 -16.75 12.49
N LYS A 233 12.07 -17.74 12.58
CA LYS A 233 11.93 -19.05 11.96
C LYS A 233 11.39 -20.12 12.91
N HIS A 234 11.41 -19.90 14.22
CA HIS A 234 11.30 -20.96 15.23
C HIS A 234 10.12 -20.80 16.20
N PRO A 235 8.98 -20.31 15.70
CA PRO A 235 7.77 -21.14 15.84
C PRO A 235 7.22 -21.54 14.47
N ASP A 236 7.03 -22.85 14.24
CA ASP A 236 6.39 -23.37 13.01
C ASP A 236 4.98 -22.78 12.79
N ALA A 237 4.35 -22.35 13.87
CA ALA A 237 3.03 -21.71 13.90
C ALA A 237 3.06 -20.19 13.64
N ALA A 238 4.22 -19.54 13.65
CA ALA A 238 4.28 -18.09 13.45
C ALA A 238 3.92 -17.74 12.00
N LYS A 239 2.83 -16.99 11.82
CA LYS A 239 2.31 -16.51 10.54
C LYS A 239 1.95 -15.03 10.68
N PHE A 240 2.01 -14.28 9.59
CA PHE A 240 1.49 -12.92 9.60
C PHE A 240 0.00 -12.94 9.94
N ASP A 241 -0.38 -12.01 10.81
CA ASP A 241 -1.76 -11.68 11.13
C ASP A 241 -2.04 -10.26 10.64
N MET A 242 -2.30 -9.30 11.54
CA MET A 242 -2.56 -7.91 11.22
C MET A 242 -1.33 -6.99 11.41
N GLU A 243 -0.15 -7.53 11.72
CA GLU A 243 1.08 -6.72 11.90
C GLU A 243 1.33 -5.78 10.71
N PRO A 244 1.22 -6.21 9.43
CA PRO A 244 1.42 -5.31 8.30
C PRO A 244 0.44 -4.12 8.28
N PHE A 245 -0.82 -4.35 8.68
CA PHE A 245 -1.82 -3.29 8.79
C PHE A 245 -1.48 -2.31 9.92
N GLU A 246 -1.06 -2.81 11.09
CA GLU A 246 -0.66 -1.97 12.22
C GLU A 246 0.48 -1.03 11.84
N ILE A 247 1.48 -1.53 11.10
CA ILE A 247 2.56 -0.68 10.63
C ILE A 247 2.05 0.40 9.67
N ILE A 248 1.17 0.07 8.71
CA ILE A 248 0.57 1.09 7.83
C ILE A 248 -0.23 2.11 8.66
N ARG A 249 -1.08 1.66 9.58
CA ARG A 249 -1.86 2.51 10.49
C ARG A 249 -0.96 3.50 11.22
N ASP A 250 0.12 3.01 11.82
CA ASP A 250 1.01 3.84 12.64
C ASP A 250 1.80 4.82 11.79
N LEU A 251 2.24 4.41 10.60
CA LEU A 251 2.86 5.31 9.62
C LEU A 251 1.89 6.42 9.18
N LEU A 252 0.62 6.10 8.94
CA LEU A 252 -0.39 7.09 8.54
C LEU A 252 -0.80 8.03 9.67
N ARG A 253 -0.86 7.56 10.91
CA ARG A 253 -1.10 8.40 12.09
C ARG A 253 0.08 9.33 12.37
N GLY A 254 1.30 8.88 12.08
CA GLY A 254 2.52 9.68 12.21
C GLY A 254 2.82 10.60 11.02
N ALA A 255 2.08 10.46 9.91
CA ALA A 255 2.32 11.23 8.69
C ALA A 255 1.85 12.68 8.83
N ASN A 256 2.70 13.60 8.38
CA ASN A 256 2.44 15.03 8.36
C ASN A 256 1.66 15.42 7.09
N ALA A 257 1.13 16.65 7.08
CA ALA A 257 0.50 17.22 5.89
C ALA A 257 1.46 17.33 4.68
N GLY A 258 2.77 17.37 4.93
CA GLY A 258 3.82 17.42 3.92
C GLY A 258 4.10 16.07 3.24
N ASP A 259 3.78 14.98 3.93
CA ASP A 259 4.22 13.65 3.59
C ASP A 259 3.47 13.08 2.39
N SER A 260 4.15 12.18 1.68
CA SER A 260 3.64 11.61 0.44
C SER A 260 2.53 10.59 0.69
N ILE A 261 2.51 9.95 1.85
CA ILE A 261 1.43 9.08 2.35
C ILE A 261 0.46 9.86 3.24
N GLY A 262 -0.77 9.37 3.39
CA GLY A 262 -1.75 9.91 4.33
C GLY A 262 -3.17 9.44 4.06
N GLY A 263 -4.12 10.13 4.70
CA GLY A 263 -5.53 9.76 4.65
C GLY A 263 -5.85 8.47 5.42
N ALA A 264 -7.02 7.90 5.15
CA ALA A 264 -7.45 6.66 5.79
C ALA A 264 -6.81 5.45 5.07
N PRO A 265 -6.37 4.42 5.79
CA PRO A 265 -5.97 3.17 5.16
C PRO A 265 -7.16 2.59 4.39
N GLN A 266 -6.86 1.97 3.26
CA GLN A 266 -7.81 1.20 2.47
C GLN A 266 -7.30 -0.23 2.36
N ALA A 267 -8.20 -1.21 2.45
CA ALA A 267 -7.82 -2.61 2.33
C ALA A 267 -8.86 -3.44 1.60
N VAL A 268 -8.41 -4.54 1.01
CA VAL A 268 -9.22 -5.55 0.35
C VAL A 268 -8.79 -6.91 0.85
N LYS A 269 -9.77 -7.76 1.19
CA LYS A 269 -9.57 -9.17 1.53
C LYS A 269 -9.92 -10.06 0.34
N VAL A 270 -9.15 -11.12 0.13
CA VAL A 270 -9.48 -12.24 -0.77
C VAL A 270 -9.51 -13.52 0.04
N TYR A 271 -10.56 -14.30 -0.16
CA TYR A 271 -10.85 -15.50 0.62
C TYR A 271 -10.67 -16.78 -0.20
N GLN A 272 -10.41 -17.90 0.49
CA GLN A 272 -10.25 -19.23 -0.11
C GLN A 272 -11.52 -19.72 -0.86
N TYR A 273 -12.69 -19.17 -0.55
CA TYR A 273 -13.95 -19.48 -1.24
C TYR A 273 -14.19 -18.61 -2.49
N LEU A 274 -13.12 -18.07 -3.10
CA LEU A 274 -13.13 -17.34 -4.38
C LEU A 274 -13.92 -16.02 -4.35
N ASN A 275 -13.86 -15.33 -3.22
CA ASN A 275 -14.50 -14.04 -3.06
C ASN A 275 -13.50 -12.99 -2.61
N SER A 276 -13.82 -11.73 -2.88
CA SER A 276 -13.08 -10.59 -2.37
C SER A 276 -14.02 -9.49 -1.93
N ALA A 277 -13.59 -8.74 -0.94
CA ALA A 277 -14.37 -7.69 -0.34
C ALA A 277 -13.49 -6.52 0.06
N ASP A 278 -13.97 -5.31 -0.21
CA ASP A 278 -13.39 -4.11 0.37
C ASP A 278 -13.61 -4.14 1.89
N VAL A 279 -12.61 -3.70 2.62
CA VAL A 279 -12.65 -3.58 4.08
C VAL A 279 -13.04 -2.16 4.42
N GLY A 280 -14.14 -2.00 5.16
CA GLY A 280 -14.50 -0.73 5.76
C GLY A 280 -13.61 -0.46 6.98
N ILE A 281 -13.04 0.73 7.11
CA ILE A 281 -12.13 1.05 8.22
C ILE A 281 -12.62 2.31 8.91
N PHE A 282 -12.79 2.26 10.23
CA PHE A 282 -12.98 3.46 11.01
C PHE A 282 -11.66 4.24 11.11
N TRP A 283 -11.68 5.54 10.85
CA TRP A 283 -10.45 6.33 10.83
C TRP A 283 -10.62 7.73 11.45
N PRO A 284 -9.68 8.20 12.30
CA PRO A 284 -8.47 7.51 12.79
C PRO A 284 -8.74 6.41 13.83
N SER A 285 -9.94 6.37 14.38
CA SER A 285 -10.42 5.43 15.41
C SER A 285 -11.93 5.27 15.29
N VAL A 286 -12.53 4.31 15.98
CA VAL A 286 -14.00 4.16 16.03
C VAL A 286 -14.69 5.39 16.61
N SER A 287 -14.04 6.09 17.55
CA SER A 287 -14.57 7.31 18.18
C SER A 287 -14.74 8.48 17.21
N SER A 288 -14.09 8.45 16.03
CA SER A 288 -14.31 9.47 15.01
C SER A 288 -15.71 9.38 14.38
N GLY A 289 -16.36 8.22 14.48
CA GLY A 289 -17.64 7.93 13.85
C GLY A 289 -17.59 7.91 12.31
N ARG A 290 -16.40 7.95 11.69
CA ARG A 290 -16.25 8.02 10.23
C ARG A 290 -15.79 6.69 9.67
N LEU A 291 -16.67 6.02 8.93
CA LEU A 291 -16.37 4.79 8.21
C LEU A 291 -15.86 5.12 6.81
N PHE A 292 -14.69 4.61 6.47
CA PHE A 292 -14.07 4.76 5.17
C PHE A 292 -14.16 3.47 4.37
N LEU A 293 -14.49 3.57 3.09
CA LEU A 293 -14.53 2.47 2.15
C LEU A 293 -13.78 2.87 0.88
N ALA A 294 -12.84 2.02 0.44
CA ALA A 294 -11.99 2.29 -0.73
C ALA A 294 -11.27 3.68 -0.67
N GLY A 295 -10.92 4.13 0.54
CA GLY A 295 -10.19 5.38 0.78
C GLY A 295 -11.07 6.61 1.00
N ARG A 296 -12.38 6.59 0.69
CA ARG A 296 -13.29 7.73 0.94
C ARG A 296 -14.19 7.51 2.15
N PRO A 297 -14.59 8.57 2.88
CA PRO A 297 -15.63 8.45 3.89
C PRO A 297 -16.98 8.13 3.22
N LEU A 298 -17.79 7.30 3.88
CA LEU A 298 -19.20 7.16 3.51
C LEU A 298 -19.96 8.44 3.89
N LEU A 299 -20.92 8.82 3.06
CA LEU A 299 -21.88 9.88 3.38
C LEU A 299 -22.90 9.36 4.38
N GLU A 300 -23.50 10.26 5.17
CA GLU A 300 -24.42 9.87 6.26
C GLU A 300 -25.63 9.08 5.77
N TYR A 301 -26.11 9.38 4.55
CA TYR A 301 -27.25 8.69 3.94
C TYR A 301 -26.85 7.39 3.20
N GLU A 302 -25.56 7.12 3.01
CA GLU A 302 -25.13 5.92 2.32
C GLU A 302 -25.32 4.70 3.23
N SER A 303 -26.00 3.69 2.70
CA SER A 303 -26.09 2.36 3.31
C SER A 303 -25.35 1.38 2.44
N ALA A 304 -24.41 0.65 3.03
CA ALA A 304 -23.57 -0.30 2.33
C ALA A 304 -23.53 -1.63 3.07
N THR A 305 -23.55 -2.73 2.31
CA THR A 305 -23.25 -4.06 2.84
C THR A 305 -21.75 -4.26 2.79
N VAL A 306 -21.10 -4.05 3.93
CA VAL A 306 -19.64 -4.16 4.08
C VAL A 306 -19.32 -5.47 4.79
N LYS A 307 -18.71 -6.40 4.04
CA LYS A 307 -18.47 -7.76 4.54
C LYS A 307 -17.46 -7.82 5.68
N SER A 308 -16.59 -6.82 5.78
CA SER A 308 -15.56 -6.71 6.80
C SER A 308 -15.37 -5.26 7.18
N VAL A 309 -15.76 -4.88 8.39
CA VAL A 309 -15.53 -3.57 8.99
C VAL A 309 -14.48 -3.75 10.09
N LEU A 310 -13.35 -3.08 9.95
CA LEU A 310 -12.19 -3.18 10.83
C LEU A 310 -12.13 -1.99 11.78
N ASP A 311 -11.99 -2.29 13.06
CA ASP A 311 -11.52 -1.33 14.05
C ASP A 311 -9.98 -1.26 13.98
N PRO A 312 -9.39 -0.07 13.70
CA PRO A 312 -7.94 0.05 13.59
C PRO A 312 -7.19 -0.17 14.90
N GLU A 313 -7.86 -0.15 16.06
CA GLU A 313 -7.24 -0.32 17.37
C GLU A 313 -7.31 -1.76 17.85
N SER A 314 -8.52 -2.34 17.93
CA SER A 314 -8.69 -3.74 18.35
C SER A 314 -8.31 -4.77 17.28
N LEU A 315 -8.20 -4.35 16.02
CA LEU A 315 -7.96 -5.23 14.85
C LEU A 315 -9.06 -6.27 14.61
N ASN A 316 -10.15 -6.19 15.37
CA ASN A 316 -11.33 -7.02 15.19
C ASN A 316 -12.09 -6.58 13.95
N SER A 317 -12.56 -7.57 13.18
CA SER A 317 -13.39 -7.32 11.99
C SER A 317 -14.79 -7.87 12.17
N THR A 318 -15.80 -7.03 11.94
CA THR A 318 -17.22 -7.41 11.99
C THR A 318 -17.85 -7.35 10.60
N TRP A 319 -19.01 -7.99 10.43
CA TRP A 319 -19.83 -7.84 9.24
C TRP A 319 -20.90 -6.79 9.49
N SER A 320 -21.10 -5.86 8.55
CA SER A 320 -22.13 -4.84 8.67
C SER A 320 -22.98 -4.68 7.43
N SER A 321 -24.28 -4.51 7.64
CA SER A 321 -25.26 -4.12 6.63
C SER A 321 -26.04 -2.94 7.17
N GLY A 322 -25.90 -1.78 6.53
CA GLY A 322 -26.65 -0.59 6.93
C GLY A 322 -25.81 0.67 6.87
N SER A 323 -26.16 1.60 7.75
CA SER A 323 -25.50 2.89 7.92
C SER A 323 -24.20 2.76 8.71
N THR A 324 -23.43 3.85 8.76
CA THR A 324 -22.24 3.94 9.63
C THR A 324 -22.58 3.71 11.11
N ALA A 325 -23.78 4.12 11.56
CA ALA A 325 -24.22 3.91 12.95
C ALA A 325 -24.42 2.42 13.27
N ASP A 326 -24.97 1.65 12.32
CA ASP A 326 -25.17 0.21 12.46
C ASP A 326 -23.83 -0.52 12.60
N ALA A 327 -22.83 -0.09 11.81
CA ALA A 327 -21.47 -0.62 11.87
C ALA A 327 -20.80 -0.34 13.23
N ILE A 328 -20.98 0.88 13.80
CA ILE A 328 -20.46 1.22 15.13
C ILE A 328 -21.07 0.30 16.20
N ALA A 329 -22.39 0.14 16.19
CA ALA A 329 -23.09 -0.70 17.17
C ALA A 329 -22.60 -2.16 17.13
N GLN A 330 -22.35 -2.69 15.94
CA GLN A 330 -21.83 -4.05 15.77
C GLN A 330 -20.40 -4.21 16.29
N ILE A 331 -19.51 -3.24 16.06
CA ILE A 331 -18.13 -3.28 16.59
C ILE A 331 -18.14 -3.18 18.12
N GLN A 332 -18.96 -2.29 18.69
CA GLN A 332 -19.08 -2.14 20.14
C GLN A 332 -19.56 -3.44 20.78
N LYS A 333 -20.59 -4.08 20.19
CA LYS A 333 -21.08 -5.38 20.63
C LYS A 333 -20.00 -6.47 20.55
N ALA A 334 -19.24 -6.52 19.45
CA ALA A 334 -18.17 -7.49 19.30
C ALA A 334 -17.05 -7.29 20.33
N SER A 335 -16.68 -6.03 20.58
CA SER A 335 -15.66 -5.67 21.58
C SER A 335 -16.08 -6.03 23.00
N GLU A 336 -17.38 -5.89 23.33
CA GLU A 336 -17.90 -6.28 24.64
C GLU A 336 -17.88 -7.80 24.85
N ILE A 337 -18.23 -8.58 23.82
CA ILE A 337 -18.16 -10.05 23.88
C ILE A 337 -16.72 -10.51 24.11
N ASP A 338 -15.76 -9.89 23.44
CA ASP A 338 -14.33 -10.22 23.55
C ASP A 338 -13.78 -9.91 24.95
N ARG A 339 -14.17 -8.78 25.55
CA ARG A 339 -13.84 -8.44 26.94
C ARG A 339 -14.40 -9.44 27.95
N ARG A 340 -15.61 -9.97 27.71
CA ARG A 340 -16.20 -10.98 28.60
C ARG A 340 -15.45 -12.31 28.51
N ARG A 341 -15.09 -12.75 27.31
CA ARG A 341 -14.29 -13.98 27.10
C ARG A 341 -12.93 -13.91 27.80
N THR A 342 -12.24 -12.79 27.65
CA THR A 342 -10.91 -12.59 28.29
C THR A 342 -11.00 -12.46 29.81
N ALA A 343 -12.12 -12.01 30.37
CA ALA A 343 -12.35 -11.99 31.81
C ALA A 343 -12.63 -13.40 32.39
N ASP A 344 -13.35 -14.25 31.65
CA ASP A 344 -13.67 -15.62 32.07
C ASP A 344 -12.45 -16.58 32.01
N GLU A 345 -11.45 -16.28 31.16
CA GLU A 345 -10.21 -17.07 31.03
C GLU A 345 -9.16 -16.78 32.11
N ASN A 346 -9.35 -15.75 32.95
CA ASN A 346 -8.52 -15.48 34.13
C ASN A 346 -9.32 -15.76 35.41
N PRO A 347 -9.39 -17.02 35.89
CA PRO A 347 -9.98 -17.29 37.19
C PRO A 347 -9.12 -16.60 38.26
N ILE A 348 -9.76 -15.75 39.05
CA ILE A 348 -9.23 -15.18 40.29
C ILE A 348 -8.57 -16.32 41.07
N ALA A 349 -7.25 -16.24 41.28
CA ALA A 349 -6.53 -17.20 42.08
C ALA A 349 -7.23 -17.33 43.45
N PRO A 350 -7.55 -18.54 43.93
CA PRO A 350 -8.17 -18.68 45.24
C PRO A 350 -7.17 -18.19 46.28
N GLU A 351 -7.56 -17.15 47.03
CA GLU A 351 -6.89 -16.77 48.27
C GLU A 351 -6.85 -18.03 49.14
N ILE A 352 -5.63 -18.52 49.39
CA ILE A 352 -5.38 -19.61 50.33
C ILE A 352 -5.51 -18.97 51.72
N PRO A 353 -6.50 -19.35 52.55
CA PRO A 353 -6.55 -18.88 53.93
C PRO A 353 -5.45 -19.60 54.73
N ASP A 354 -4.72 -18.83 55.54
CA ASP A 354 -3.63 -19.25 56.43
C ASP A 354 -4.00 -20.35 57.43
#